data_AF-A0A7J2JFB6-F1
#
_entry.id   AF-A0A7J2JFB6-F1
#
_cell.length_a   1.000
_cell.length_b   1.000
_cell.length_c   1.000
_cell.angle_alpha   90.00
_cell.angle_beta   90.00
_cell.angle_gamma   90.00
#
_symmetry.space_group_name_H-M   'P 1'
#
loop_
_entity.id
_entity.type
_entity.pdbx_description
1 polymer ?
#
loop_
_entity_poly.entity_id
_entity_poly.type
_entity_poly.pdbx_seq_one_letter_code
_entity_poly.pdbx_strand_id
1 'polypeptide(L)'
;MEPSKAVRGAVVIIDLDRFKEIARETGWSEYTPNPVTSELTMLVKELISKHFGVMIHGLDEERGTEEAVLEFPSVDEEALLEDLGKIRKRIEEIGLQTGSGATVSIGVAFGAIGASKPAKRRDAYRATPLRLLAFRALQRAKRMGGNKVVVL
;
A
#
# COMPACT_ATOMS: atom_id res chain seq x y z
N MET A 1 25.25 -18.75 -8.50
CA MET A 1 23.85 -18.67 -8.07
C MET A 1 23.06 -18.21 -9.29
N GLU A 2 22.29 -19.08 -9.92
CA GLU A 2 21.47 -18.67 -11.07
C GLU A 2 20.49 -17.57 -10.63
N PRO A 3 20.28 -16.51 -11.45
CA PRO A 3 19.27 -15.52 -11.13
C PRO A 3 17.90 -16.23 -11.05
N SER A 4 17.18 -16.04 -9.93
CA SER A 4 15.85 -16.63 -9.77
C SER A 4 14.99 -16.25 -10.97
N LYS A 5 14.42 -17.25 -11.66
CA LYS A 5 13.53 -17.07 -12.81
C LYS A 5 12.50 -15.98 -12.47
N ALA A 6 12.48 -14.89 -13.21
CA ALA A 6 11.55 -13.81 -12.95
C ALA A 6 10.11 -14.34 -13.11
N VAL A 7 9.27 -14.09 -12.10
CA VAL A 7 7.88 -14.56 -12.06
C VAL A 7 6.97 -13.36 -12.27
N ARG A 8 5.90 -13.52 -13.06
CA ARG A 8 4.92 -12.44 -13.21
C ARG A 8 4.19 -12.24 -11.88
N GLY A 9 4.01 -10.99 -11.47
CA GLY A 9 3.32 -10.61 -10.26
C GLY A 9 2.97 -9.13 -10.23
N ALA A 10 2.66 -8.61 -9.05
CA ALA A 10 2.35 -7.20 -8.83
C ALA A 10 3.25 -6.53 -7.78
N VAL A 11 3.58 -5.26 -7.99
CA VAL A 11 3.98 -4.36 -6.90
C VAL A 11 2.80 -3.48 -6.55
N VAL A 12 2.50 -3.36 -5.27
CA VAL A 12 1.44 -2.49 -4.73
C VAL A 12 2.06 -1.51 -3.74
N ILE A 13 1.69 -0.24 -3.86
CA ILE A 13 2.02 0.78 -2.88
C ILE A 13 0.72 1.42 -2.39
N ILE A 14 0.53 1.39 -1.07
CA ILE A 14 -0.64 1.91 -0.37
C ILE A 14 -0.18 3.08 0.50
N ASP A 15 -0.91 4.19 0.52
CA ASP A 15 -0.55 5.38 1.31
C ASP A 15 -1.80 6.18 1.71
N LEU A 16 -1.96 6.46 3.01
CA LEU A 16 -3.05 7.28 3.52
C LEU A 16 -2.97 8.72 2.98
N ASP A 17 -4.09 9.24 2.51
CA ASP A 17 -4.15 10.58 1.93
C ASP A 17 -4.19 11.66 3.02
N ARG A 18 -3.22 12.58 2.97
CA ARG A 18 -3.09 13.73 3.88
C ARG A 18 -3.07 13.34 5.37
N PHE A 19 -2.60 12.14 5.71
CA PHE A 19 -2.70 11.62 7.08
C PHE A 19 -2.10 12.55 8.14
N LYS A 20 -0.97 13.21 7.87
CA LYS A 20 -0.37 14.19 8.79
C LYS A 20 -1.23 15.43 9.05
N GLU A 21 -2.04 15.85 8.08
CA GLU A 21 -3.00 16.94 8.26
C GLU A 21 -4.17 16.43 9.11
N ILE A 22 -4.71 15.28 8.74
CA ILE A 22 -5.82 14.64 9.45
C ILE A 22 -5.46 14.37 10.91
N ALA A 23 -4.30 13.80 11.20
CA ALA A 23 -3.86 13.50 12.56
C ALA A 23 -3.77 14.78 13.42
N ARG A 24 -3.32 15.89 12.85
CA ARG A 24 -3.30 17.19 13.53
C ARG A 24 -4.71 17.74 13.79
N GLU A 25 -5.62 17.60 12.82
CA GLU A 25 -7.01 18.07 12.93
C GLU A 25 -7.84 17.26 13.92
N THR A 26 -7.62 15.94 13.98
CA THR A 26 -8.34 15.02 14.87
C THR A 26 -7.68 14.88 16.25
N GLY A 27 -6.46 15.39 16.42
CA GLY A 27 -5.66 15.21 17.63
C GLY A 27 -5.10 13.78 17.80
N TRP A 28 -5.03 13.01 16.73
CA TRP A 28 -4.41 11.67 16.77
C TRP A 28 -2.89 11.76 16.84
N SER A 29 -2.30 10.78 17.51
CA SER A 29 -0.85 10.59 17.58
C SER A 29 -0.32 9.94 16.30
N GLU A 30 0.84 10.41 15.82
CA GLU A 30 1.63 9.78 14.73
C GLU A 30 2.58 8.67 15.25
N TYR A 31 2.53 8.38 16.55
CA TYR A 31 3.43 7.43 17.22
C TYR A 31 2.69 6.25 17.85
N THR A 32 1.36 6.26 17.82
CA THR A 32 0.53 5.19 18.34
C THR A 32 -0.62 4.92 17.37
N PRO A 33 -1.13 3.69 17.31
CA PRO A 33 -2.18 3.35 16.36
C PRO A 33 -3.46 4.14 16.65
N ASN A 34 -4.18 4.50 15.60
CA ASN A 34 -5.50 5.13 15.65
C ASN A 34 -6.49 4.29 14.82
N PRO A 35 -7.80 4.57 14.82
CA PRO A 35 -8.76 3.72 14.13
C PRO A 35 -8.43 3.48 12.65
N VAL A 36 -7.88 4.47 11.94
CA VAL A 36 -7.55 4.35 10.51
C VAL A 36 -6.25 3.57 10.31
N THR A 37 -5.18 3.89 11.04
CA THR A 37 -3.89 3.21 10.87
C THR A 37 -3.92 1.77 11.38
N SER A 38 -4.68 1.49 12.43
CA SER A 38 -4.95 0.13 12.92
C SER A 38 -5.72 -0.70 11.89
N GLU A 39 -6.76 -0.12 11.28
CA GLU A 39 -7.53 -0.81 10.24
C GLU A 39 -6.64 -1.10 9.03
N LEU A 40 -5.83 -0.12 8.58
CA LEU A 40 -4.93 -0.31 7.47
C LEU A 40 -3.88 -1.40 7.77
N THR A 41 -3.32 -1.44 8.98
CA THR A 41 -2.42 -2.51 9.43
C THR A 41 -3.08 -3.89 9.26
N MET A 42 -4.32 -4.06 9.74
CA MET A 42 -5.04 -5.33 9.64
C MET A 42 -5.32 -5.72 8.18
N LEU A 43 -5.85 -4.79 7.40
CA LEU A 43 -6.15 -4.99 5.98
C LEU A 43 -4.91 -5.36 5.16
N VAL A 44 -3.76 -4.74 5.44
CA VAL A 44 -2.49 -5.07 4.77
C VAL A 44 -2.03 -6.47 5.15
N LYS A 45 -2.13 -6.87 6.44
CA LYS A 45 -1.80 -8.23 6.89
C LYS A 45 -2.68 -9.29 6.21
N GLU A 46 -3.99 -9.03 6.12
CA GLU A 46 -4.93 -9.91 5.45
C GLU A 46 -4.63 -10.04 3.95
N LEU A 47 -4.35 -8.92 3.28
CA LEU A 47 -4.00 -8.91 1.85
C LEU A 47 -2.74 -9.74 1.57
N ILE A 48 -1.70 -9.55 2.40
CA ILE A 48 -0.45 -10.32 2.33
C ILE A 48 -0.72 -11.80 2.52
N SER A 49 -1.51 -12.15 3.55
CA SER A 49 -1.79 -13.55 3.84
C SER A 49 -2.61 -14.22 2.74
N LYS A 50 -3.60 -13.52 2.18
CA LYS A 50 -4.51 -14.04 1.14
C LYS A 50 -3.79 -14.25 -0.20
N HIS A 51 -2.94 -13.32 -0.59
CA HIS A 51 -2.26 -13.32 -1.90
C HIS A 51 -0.80 -13.76 -1.83
N PHE A 52 -0.36 -14.33 -0.70
CA PHE A 52 1.03 -14.75 -0.46
C PHE A 52 2.04 -13.63 -0.75
N GLY A 53 1.71 -12.42 -0.33
CA GLY A 53 2.52 -11.23 -0.54
C GLY A 53 3.77 -11.18 0.31
N VAL A 54 4.68 -10.30 -0.06
CA VAL A 54 5.91 -10.00 0.66
C VAL A 54 5.90 -8.54 1.06
N MET A 55 6.05 -8.29 2.36
CA MET A 55 6.24 -6.94 2.89
C MET A 55 7.63 -6.42 2.53
N ILE A 56 7.68 -5.31 1.79
CA ILE A 56 8.93 -4.63 1.43
C ILE A 56 9.20 -3.48 2.41
N HIS A 57 8.17 -2.73 2.79
CA HIS A 57 8.27 -1.60 3.70
C HIS A 57 6.91 -1.18 4.26
N GLY A 58 6.89 -0.59 5.47
CA GLY A 58 5.83 0.29 5.93
C GLY A 58 4.80 -0.30 6.91
N LEU A 59 4.63 -1.62 6.95
CA LEU A 59 3.79 -2.27 7.97
C LEU A 59 4.40 -2.09 9.37
N ASP A 60 3.66 -1.43 10.24
CA ASP A 60 4.05 -1.10 11.61
C ASP A 60 2.84 -1.30 12.55
N GLU A 61 2.88 -2.35 13.37
CA GLU A 61 1.80 -2.66 14.32
C GLU A 61 1.86 -1.78 15.58
N GLU A 62 3.06 -1.33 15.96
CA GLU A 62 3.27 -0.54 17.17
C GLU A 62 2.86 0.92 16.96
N ARG A 63 3.12 1.48 15.78
CA ARG A 63 2.77 2.86 15.43
C ARG A 63 1.48 2.97 14.61
N GLY A 64 1.07 1.88 13.98
CA GLY A 64 0.03 1.87 12.97
C GLY A 64 0.58 2.17 11.57
N THR A 65 0.01 1.52 10.56
CA THR A 65 0.49 1.63 9.18
C THR A 65 -0.08 2.88 8.52
N GLU A 66 0.79 3.75 8.01
CA GLU A 66 0.42 4.90 7.17
C GLU A 66 0.62 4.62 5.68
N GLU A 67 1.67 3.86 5.36
CA GLU A 67 2.06 3.47 4.01
C GLU A 67 2.57 2.03 3.99
N ALA A 68 2.41 1.34 2.87
CA ALA A 68 2.95 -0.01 2.68
C ALA A 68 3.43 -0.21 1.25
N VAL A 69 4.57 -0.90 1.09
CA VAL A 69 5.08 -1.38 -0.20
C VAL A 69 5.09 -2.90 -0.17
N LEU A 70 4.41 -3.51 -1.13
CA LEU A 70 4.15 -4.95 -1.19
C LEU A 70 4.54 -5.52 -2.55
N GLU A 71 5.03 -6.75 -2.54
CA GLU A 71 5.26 -7.55 -3.75
C GLU A 71 4.43 -8.83 -3.69
N PHE A 72 3.73 -9.16 -4.77
CA PHE A 72 2.88 -10.34 -4.88
C PHE A 72 3.33 -11.20 -6.07
N PRO A 73 4.24 -12.17 -5.86
CA PRO A 73 4.65 -13.11 -6.90
C PRO A 73 3.50 -14.06 -7.28
N SER A 74 3.30 -14.34 -8.56
CA SER A 74 2.27 -15.28 -9.06
C SER A 74 0.84 -14.95 -8.61
N VAL A 75 0.49 -13.68 -8.52
CA VAL A 75 -0.84 -13.25 -8.06
C VAL A 75 -1.87 -13.25 -9.18
N ASP A 76 -3.12 -13.55 -8.83
CA ASP A 76 -4.28 -13.29 -9.68
C ASP A 76 -4.56 -11.78 -9.71
N GLU A 77 -4.43 -11.16 -10.88
CA GLU A 77 -4.52 -9.71 -11.04
C GLU A 77 -5.92 -9.17 -10.71
N GLU A 78 -6.98 -9.91 -11.09
CA GLU A 78 -8.36 -9.48 -10.87
C GLU A 78 -8.74 -9.57 -9.39
N ALA A 79 -8.41 -10.70 -8.75
CA ALA A 79 -8.67 -10.90 -7.33
C ALA A 79 -7.89 -9.90 -6.45
N LEU A 80 -6.64 -9.59 -6.81
CA LEU A 80 -5.86 -8.58 -6.12
C LEU A 80 -6.51 -7.19 -6.25
N LEU A 81 -6.89 -6.78 -7.46
CA LEU A 81 -7.52 -5.47 -7.69
C LEU A 81 -8.87 -5.35 -6.96
N GLU A 82 -9.65 -6.43 -6.91
CA GLU A 82 -10.90 -6.47 -6.15
C GLU A 82 -10.66 -6.19 -4.66
N ASP A 83 -9.68 -6.86 -4.06
CA ASP A 83 -9.35 -6.69 -2.64
C ASP A 83 -8.74 -5.32 -2.34
N LEU A 84 -7.89 -4.78 -3.22
CA LEU A 84 -7.41 -3.40 -3.10
C LEU A 84 -8.57 -2.39 -3.18
N GLY A 85 -9.58 -2.66 -4.02
CA GLY A 85 -10.81 -1.88 -4.06
C GLY A 85 -11.61 -1.95 -2.76
N LYS A 86 -11.65 -3.11 -2.10
CA LYS A 86 -12.26 -3.29 -0.77
C LYS A 86 -11.50 -2.52 0.31
N ILE A 87 -10.17 -2.59 0.32
CA ILE A 87 -9.32 -1.83 1.25
C ILE A 87 -9.60 -0.34 1.13
N ARG A 88 -9.62 0.19 -0.10
CA ARG A 88 -9.92 1.60 -0.36
C ARG A 88 -11.28 2.02 0.25
N LYS A 89 -12.33 1.25 -0.05
CA LYS A 89 -13.68 1.51 0.48
C LYS A 89 -13.71 1.43 2.01
N ARG A 90 -13.05 0.43 2.59
CA ARG A 90 -13.06 0.21 4.03
C ARG A 90 -12.38 1.36 4.79
N ILE A 91 -11.25 1.85 4.30
CA ILE A 91 -10.60 3.02 4.91
C ILE A 91 -11.46 4.27 4.78
N GLU A 92 -12.10 4.48 3.63
CA GLU A 92 -13.06 5.57 3.43
C GLU A 92 -14.24 5.50 4.42
N GLU A 93 -14.80 4.31 4.65
CA GLU A 93 -15.86 4.08 5.65
C GLU A 93 -15.39 4.42 7.07
N ILE A 94 -14.20 3.98 7.49
CA ILE A 94 -13.63 4.31 8.81
C ILE A 94 -13.37 5.81 8.91
N GLY A 95 -12.88 6.43 7.84
CA GLY A 95 -12.70 7.88 7.75
C GLY A 95 -13.99 8.66 8.01
N LEU A 96 -15.10 8.20 7.43
CA LEU A 96 -16.43 8.78 7.67
C LEU A 96 -16.94 8.53 9.09
N GLN A 97 -16.82 7.30 9.60
CA GLN A 97 -17.29 6.93 10.94
C GLN A 97 -16.57 7.70 12.06
N THR A 98 -15.29 7.99 11.86
CA THR A 98 -14.46 8.74 12.80
C THR A 98 -14.57 10.26 12.62
N GLY A 99 -15.25 10.73 11.57
CA GLY A 99 -15.30 12.15 11.20
C GLY A 99 -13.95 12.72 10.70
N SER A 100 -12.95 11.86 10.47
CA SER A 100 -11.61 12.27 10.05
C SER A 100 -11.49 12.55 8.55
N GLY A 101 -12.41 12.00 7.74
CA GLY A 101 -12.34 12.08 6.29
C GLY A 101 -11.11 11.37 5.68
N ALA A 102 -10.48 10.47 6.44
CA ALA A 102 -9.33 9.71 5.98
C ALA A 102 -9.69 8.79 4.80
N THR A 103 -8.78 8.76 3.82
CA THR A 103 -8.88 7.92 2.62
C THR A 103 -7.50 7.38 2.27
N VAL A 104 -7.42 6.47 1.31
CA VAL A 104 -6.16 5.85 0.90
C VAL A 104 -6.02 5.85 -0.62
N SER A 105 -4.80 6.12 -1.09
CA SER A 105 -4.43 6.00 -2.49
C SER A 105 -3.55 4.77 -2.69
N ILE A 106 -3.81 4.05 -3.78
CA ILE A 106 -3.13 2.78 -4.09
C ILE A 106 -2.57 2.85 -5.51
N GLY A 107 -1.27 2.62 -5.64
CA GLY A 107 -0.59 2.44 -6.91
C GLY A 107 -0.24 0.97 -7.15
N VAL A 108 -0.53 0.45 -8.33
CA VAL A 108 -0.28 -0.94 -8.71
C VAL A 108 0.50 -0.97 -10.01
N ALA A 109 1.45 -1.91 -10.12
CA ALA A 109 2.06 -2.25 -11.40
C ALA A 109 2.25 -3.75 -11.53
N PHE A 110 1.89 -4.30 -12.69
CA PHE A 110 2.02 -5.72 -13.01
C PHE A 110 3.23 -5.98 -13.91
N GLY A 111 3.96 -7.04 -13.64
CA GLY A 111 5.14 -7.38 -14.44
C GLY A 111 6.02 -8.43 -13.79
N ALA A 112 7.26 -8.51 -14.28
CA ALA A 112 8.25 -9.42 -13.75
C ALA A 112 8.72 -8.96 -12.36
N ILE A 113 8.49 -9.78 -11.34
CA ILE A 113 9.06 -9.62 -10.00
C ILE A 113 10.37 -10.41 -9.93
N GLY A 114 11.43 -9.72 -9.53
CA GLY A 114 12.69 -10.31 -9.12
C GLY A 114 12.89 -10.12 -7.62
N ALA A 115 13.33 -11.17 -6.92
CA ALA A 115 13.61 -11.09 -5.49
C ALA A 115 14.79 -10.14 -5.24
N SER A 116 14.51 -8.94 -4.75
CA SER A 116 15.55 -8.03 -4.26
C SER A 116 15.08 -7.34 -2.99
N LYS A 117 15.71 -7.69 -1.85
CA LYS A 117 15.47 -6.95 -0.60
C LYS A 117 16.03 -5.53 -0.75
N PRO A 118 15.26 -4.48 -0.42
CA PRO A 118 15.77 -3.12 -0.47
C PRO A 118 16.88 -2.92 0.56
N ALA A 119 17.99 -2.30 0.16
CA ALA A 119 19.08 -1.97 1.08
C ALA A 119 18.77 -0.72 1.93
N LYS A 120 17.93 0.18 1.41
CA LYS A 120 17.52 1.44 2.06
C LYS A 120 16.02 1.70 1.86
N ARG A 121 15.41 2.55 2.70
CA ARG A 121 13.98 2.93 2.58
C ARG A 121 13.60 3.43 1.17
N ARG A 122 14.45 4.29 0.57
CA ARG A 122 14.23 4.79 -0.80
C ARG A 122 14.16 3.66 -1.85
N ASP A 123 14.89 2.57 -1.61
CA ASP A 123 15.01 1.44 -2.52
C ASP A 123 13.73 0.58 -2.54
N ALA A 124 12.93 0.64 -1.46
CA ALA A 124 11.61 0.01 -1.43
C ALA A 124 10.69 0.54 -2.55
N TYR A 125 10.83 1.81 -2.94
CA TYR A 125 9.96 2.45 -3.93
C TYR A 125 10.55 2.48 -5.34
N ARG A 126 11.88 2.39 -5.49
CA ARG A 126 12.55 2.76 -6.75
C ARG A 126 13.66 1.81 -7.21
N ALA A 127 14.02 0.79 -6.42
CA ALA A 127 15.15 -0.07 -6.79
C ALA A 127 14.86 -1.01 -7.97
N THR A 128 13.59 -1.27 -8.26
CA THR A 128 13.19 -2.06 -9.44
C THR A 128 12.31 -1.21 -10.37
N PRO A 129 12.34 -1.47 -11.70
CA PRO A 129 11.45 -0.80 -12.63
C PRO A 129 9.97 -0.94 -12.24
N LEU A 130 9.57 -2.12 -11.74
CA LEU A 130 8.19 -2.38 -11.36
C LEU A 130 7.77 -1.59 -10.11
N ARG A 131 8.65 -1.45 -9.10
CA ARG A 131 8.42 -0.55 -7.96
C ARG A 131 8.29 0.91 -8.39
N LEU A 132 9.13 1.35 -9.31
CA LEU A 132 9.06 2.70 -9.85
C LEU A 132 7.73 2.95 -10.59
N LEU A 133 7.22 1.97 -11.33
CA LEU A 133 5.90 2.05 -11.99
C LEU A 133 4.77 2.13 -10.96
N ALA A 134 4.76 1.27 -9.95
CA ALA A 134 3.75 1.31 -8.88
C ALA A 134 3.80 2.64 -8.10
N PHE A 135 4.99 3.18 -7.87
CA PHE A 135 5.15 4.52 -7.29
C PHE A 135 4.58 5.62 -8.20
N ARG A 136 4.83 5.56 -9.51
CA ARG A 136 4.22 6.50 -10.47
C ARG A 136 2.69 6.37 -10.50
N ALA A 137 2.17 5.15 -10.35
CA ALA A 137 0.73 4.89 -10.27
C ALA A 137 0.14 5.54 -9.02
N LEU A 138 0.79 5.39 -7.85
CA LEU A 138 0.39 6.06 -6.62
C LEU A 138 0.41 7.59 -6.77
N GLN A 139 1.48 8.15 -7.33
CA GLN A 139 1.58 9.60 -7.57
C GLN A 139 0.50 10.09 -8.56
N ARG A 140 0.08 9.25 -9.50
CA ARG A 140 -1.05 9.55 -10.38
C ARG A 140 -2.37 9.52 -9.61
N ALA A 141 -2.60 8.53 -8.75
CA ALA A 141 -3.78 8.45 -7.90
C ALA A 141 -3.95 9.70 -7.03
N LYS A 142 -2.88 10.12 -6.34
CA LYS A 142 -2.87 11.32 -5.50
C LYS A 142 -3.13 12.61 -6.30
N ARG A 143 -2.51 12.76 -7.49
CA ARG A 143 -2.78 13.90 -8.39
C ARG A 143 -4.21 13.95 -8.93
N MET A 144 -4.91 12.82 -8.97
CA MET A 144 -6.31 12.72 -9.40
C MET A 144 -7.31 12.94 -8.24
N GLY A 145 -6.86 13.48 -7.11
CA GLY A 145 -7.69 13.79 -5.94
C GLY A 145 -7.65 12.75 -4.83
N GLY A 146 -6.78 11.74 -4.92
CA GLY A 146 -6.66 10.68 -3.92
C GLY A 146 -7.80 9.66 -3.97
N ASN A 147 -7.90 8.83 -2.92
CA ASN A 147 -8.97 7.84 -2.72
C ASN A 147 -9.24 6.96 -3.96
N LYS A 148 -8.18 6.44 -4.58
CA LYS A 148 -8.25 5.68 -5.85
C LYS A 148 -7.20 4.58 -5.90
N VAL A 149 -7.53 3.54 -6.65
CA VAL A 149 -6.58 2.53 -7.13
C VAL A 149 -6.21 2.88 -8.56
N VAL A 150 -4.91 3.00 -8.86
CA VAL A 150 -4.39 3.26 -10.21
C VAL A 150 -3.40 2.16 -10.58
N VAL A 151 -3.56 1.63 -11.78
CA VAL A 151 -2.67 0.61 -12.37
C VAL A 151 -1.84 1.26 -13.47
N LEU A 152 -0.54 0.93 -13.55
CA LEU A 152 0.36 1.27 -14.65
C LEU A 152 1.15 0.06 -15.15
#